data_AF-A0A367IRL5-F1
#
_entry.id   AF-A0A367IRL5-F1
#
_cell.length_a   1.000
_cell.length_b   1.000
_cell.length_c   1.000
_cell.angle_alpha   90.00
_cell.angle_beta   90.00
_cell.angle_gamma   90.00
#
_symmetry.space_group_name_H-M   'P 1'
#
loop_
_entity.id
_entity.type
_entity.pdbx_description
1 polymer ?
#
loop_
_entity_poly.entity_id
_entity_poly.type
_entity_poly.pdbx_seq_one_letter_code
_entity_poly.pdbx_strand_id
1 'polypeptide(L)'
;LINGPPDDSNEDSYVHYYLSPLLSSVFASDPLLKMKWANGQLIKNNRNESKPDFLVFNLSGSSRYTILVAEFKPTEQNSYIESDLVKLAKQMKETLNTLVVKGVTKPKVCGVLCEGENVQTYVMDLPAPKLYRLTNASKIKLFKNLDQISLLPNVITHLLCLKGVAVETATKIETAALYSFSSLKRQVSNPPVNWLSNDNVVLSPLVPEAAEDSYVSVPTEFITGKKCDVLYAPSNPLSSFPPILVKVQNKVDEKFLTRTIQYCTLTFERYNRLPIIVIFGTANATVFLISKSEDSDFPFARQIQSIGWAERCLLLTSSTLQANQQEETLHP
;
A
#
# COMPACT_ATOMS: atom_id res chain seq x y z
N LEU A 1 21.26 29.24 11.92
CA LEU A 1 21.43 28.13 12.89
C LEU A 1 20.89 28.63 14.22
N ILE A 2 19.81 28.03 14.70
CA ILE A 2 19.17 28.40 15.97
C ILE A 2 19.98 27.65 17.05
N ASN A 3 20.64 28.40 17.94
CA ASN A 3 21.59 27.89 18.93
C ASN A 3 20.88 27.42 20.20
N GLY A 4 20.27 26.24 20.15
CA GLY A 4 19.77 25.52 21.32
C GLY A 4 19.68 24.02 21.01
N PRO A 5 19.80 23.12 22.01
CA PRO A 5 19.50 21.72 21.80
C PRO A 5 18.04 21.60 21.32
N PRO A 6 17.76 20.73 20.33
CA PRO A 6 16.40 20.53 19.85
C PRO A 6 15.50 20.12 21.02
N ASP A 7 14.33 20.74 21.10
CA ASP A 7 13.29 20.29 22.02
C ASP A 7 12.76 18.96 21.47
N ASP A 8 13.25 17.85 22.03
CA ASP A 8 12.85 16.49 21.68
C ASP A 8 11.35 16.21 21.95
N SER A 9 10.66 17.11 22.66
CA SER A 9 9.20 17.05 22.84
C SER A 9 8.41 17.66 21.68
N ASN A 10 9.08 18.37 20.76
CA ASN A 10 8.47 19.01 19.60
C ASN A 10 8.91 18.31 18.29
N GLU A 11 7.95 17.61 17.67
CA GLU A 11 8.10 16.85 16.43
C GLU A 11 8.75 17.65 15.29
N ASP A 12 8.27 18.88 15.08
CA ASP A 12 8.78 19.79 14.04
C ASP A 12 10.28 20.06 14.25
N SER A 13 10.71 20.22 15.50
CA SER A 13 12.11 20.47 15.84
C SER A 13 12.99 19.25 15.52
N TYR A 14 12.54 18.04 15.87
CA TYR A 14 13.31 16.81 15.62
C TYR A 14 13.47 16.51 14.12
N VAL A 15 12.36 16.56 13.38
CA VAL A 15 12.35 16.29 11.94
C VAL A 15 13.18 17.32 11.18
N HIS A 16 13.05 18.60 11.52
CA HIS A 16 13.83 19.65 10.85
C HIS A 16 15.31 19.63 11.23
N TYR A 17 15.69 19.16 12.43
CA TYR A 17 17.07 19.16 12.86
C TYR A 17 17.86 17.94 12.40
N TYR A 18 17.28 16.74 12.50
CA TYR A 18 17.98 15.49 12.20
C TYR A 18 17.68 14.94 10.81
N LEU A 19 16.40 14.90 10.43
CA LEU A 19 15.97 14.28 9.18
C LEU A 19 16.11 15.21 7.98
N SER A 20 15.78 16.48 8.13
CA SER A 20 15.81 17.43 7.01
C SER A 20 17.19 17.56 6.36
N PRO A 21 18.31 17.67 7.09
CA PRO A 21 19.64 17.69 6.47
C PRO A 21 19.97 16.41 5.71
N LEU A 22 19.58 15.24 6.25
CA LEU A 22 19.81 13.94 5.62
C LEU A 22 19.00 13.80 4.31
N LEU A 23 17.69 14.07 4.38
CA LEU A 23 16.81 14.05 3.22
C LEU A 23 17.27 15.06 2.16
N SER A 24 17.67 16.26 2.58
CA SER A 24 18.22 17.29 1.70
C SER A 24 19.49 16.80 1.00
N SER A 25 20.45 16.27 1.75
CA SER A 25 21.71 15.78 1.19
C SER A 25 21.51 14.64 0.18
N VAL A 26 20.62 13.70 0.48
CA VAL A 26 20.36 12.54 -0.38
C VAL A 26 19.56 12.94 -1.64
N PHE A 27 18.41 13.59 -1.48
CA PHE A 27 17.51 13.81 -2.61
C PHE A 27 17.81 15.09 -3.39
N ALA A 28 18.28 16.18 -2.74
CA ALA A 28 18.58 17.43 -3.47
C ALA A 28 19.90 17.37 -4.25
N SER A 29 20.74 16.36 -3.99
CA SER A 29 21.98 16.15 -4.76
C SER A 29 21.73 15.64 -6.18
N ASP A 30 20.50 15.22 -6.52
CA ASP A 30 20.15 14.85 -7.88
C ASP A 30 19.45 16.01 -8.62
N PRO A 31 19.90 16.40 -9.83
CA PRO A 31 19.29 17.50 -10.56
C PRO A 31 17.83 17.24 -10.95
N LEU A 32 17.43 15.97 -11.11
CA LEU A 32 16.07 15.57 -11.49
C LEU A 32 15.07 15.70 -10.34
N LEU A 33 15.55 15.82 -9.11
CA LEU A 33 14.72 15.81 -7.91
C LEU A 33 14.72 17.19 -7.24
N LYS A 34 13.53 17.58 -6.79
CA LYS A 34 13.27 18.76 -5.95
C LYS A 34 12.46 18.30 -4.75
N MET A 35 12.52 19.07 -3.67
CA MET A 35 11.83 18.73 -2.42
C MET A 35 11.05 19.89 -1.86
N LYS A 36 10.03 19.57 -1.06
CA LYS A 36 9.20 20.56 -0.40
C LYS A 36 8.69 20.01 0.93
N TRP A 37 8.79 20.84 1.96
CA TRP A 37 8.12 20.66 3.25
C TRP A 37 6.71 21.25 3.21
N ALA A 38 5.79 20.67 3.97
CA ALA A 38 4.47 21.24 4.18
C ALA A 38 4.55 22.45 5.10
N ASN A 39 4.64 23.66 4.55
CA ASN A 39 4.50 24.87 5.37
C ASN A 39 3.07 24.92 5.96
N GLY A 40 2.96 25.16 7.27
CA GLY A 40 1.74 25.12 8.10
C GLY A 40 0.67 26.18 7.83
N GLN A 41 0.69 26.90 6.71
CA GLN A 41 -0.40 27.79 6.30
C GLN A 41 -1.28 27.11 5.24
N LEU A 42 -2.49 26.72 5.66
CA LEU A 42 -3.50 26.09 4.83
C LEU A 42 -4.50 27.13 4.30
N ILE A 43 -4.69 27.17 2.98
CA ILE A 43 -6.00 27.47 2.40
C ILE A 43 -6.74 26.13 2.35
N LYS A 44 -7.68 25.93 3.29
CA LYS A 44 -8.58 24.77 3.34
C LYS A 44 -9.65 24.92 2.26
N ASN A 45 -9.39 24.47 1.03
CA ASN A 45 -10.42 24.48 -0.01
C ASN A 45 -10.91 23.10 -0.46
N ASN A 46 -10.38 21.98 0.05
CA ASN A 46 -10.99 20.65 -0.13
C ASN A 46 -10.90 19.85 1.17
N ARG A 47 -12.02 19.31 1.65
CA ARG A 47 -12.13 18.69 3.00
C ARG A 47 -11.48 17.31 3.12
N ASN A 48 -10.95 16.72 2.05
CA ASN A 48 -10.47 15.32 2.04
C ASN A 48 -9.03 15.12 1.52
N GLU A 49 -8.28 16.17 1.18
CA GLU A 49 -6.91 16.01 0.67
C GLU A 49 -5.90 15.95 1.82
N SER A 50 -5.41 14.76 2.13
CA SER A 50 -4.34 14.54 3.12
C SER A 50 -3.00 15.03 2.57
N LYS A 51 -2.58 16.24 2.96
CA LYS A 51 -1.28 16.81 2.56
C LYS A 51 -0.12 16.10 3.30
N PRO A 52 0.88 15.56 2.60
CA PRO A 52 2.04 14.95 3.23
C PRO A 52 2.97 16.00 3.84
N ASP A 53 3.68 15.64 4.91
CA ASP A 53 4.59 16.52 5.64
C ASP A 53 5.83 16.90 4.81
N PHE A 54 6.31 15.94 4.00
CA PHE A 54 7.39 16.14 3.05
C PHE A 54 7.12 15.40 1.76
N LEU A 55 7.67 15.93 0.66
CA LEU A 55 7.59 15.29 -0.64
C LEU A 55 8.85 15.55 -1.46
N VAL A 56 9.12 14.62 -2.38
CA VAL A 56 10.09 14.77 -3.48
C VAL A 56 9.35 14.73 -4.80
N PHE A 57 9.72 15.61 -5.71
CA PHE A 57 9.08 15.76 -7.00
C PHE A 57 10.09 16.03 -8.12
N ASN A 58 9.72 15.68 -9.34
CA ASN A 58 10.39 16.12 -10.56
C ASN A 58 9.61 17.30 -11.19
N LEU A 59 10.34 18.22 -11.81
CA LEU A 59 9.77 19.27 -12.67
C LEU A 59 10.13 18.93 -14.10
N SER A 60 9.11 18.67 -14.93
CA SER A 60 9.29 18.46 -16.36
C SER A 60 8.34 19.42 -17.10
N GLY A 61 8.92 20.34 -17.87
CA GLY A 61 8.20 21.50 -18.42
C GLY A 61 7.61 22.37 -17.31
N SER A 62 6.33 22.72 -17.44
CA SER A 62 5.56 23.47 -16.41
C SER A 62 4.86 22.56 -15.40
N SER A 63 5.02 21.24 -15.51
CA SER A 63 4.30 20.28 -14.69
C SER A 63 5.16 19.72 -13.56
N ARG A 64 4.55 19.65 -12.38
CA ARG A 64 5.13 19.01 -11.20
C ARG A 64 4.63 17.57 -11.07
N TYR A 65 5.55 16.66 -10.79
CA TYR A 65 5.29 15.22 -10.63
C TYR A 65 5.83 14.78 -9.27
N THR A 66 4.94 14.53 -8.31
CA THR A 66 5.34 13.97 -7.01
C THR A 66 5.76 12.51 -7.20
N ILE A 67 6.87 12.11 -6.58
CA ILE A 67 7.48 10.77 -6.71
C ILE A 67 7.66 10.13 -5.32
N LEU A 68 7.89 10.94 -4.29
CA LEU A 68 8.00 10.50 -2.91
C LEU A 68 7.08 11.33 -2.03
N VAL A 69 6.40 10.67 -1.10
CA VAL A 69 5.67 11.30 0.01
C VAL A 69 6.18 10.76 1.34
N ALA A 70 6.16 11.60 2.37
CA ALA A 70 6.59 11.21 3.71
C ALA A 70 5.68 11.79 4.79
N GLU A 71 5.47 11.00 5.82
CA GLU A 71 4.73 11.32 7.03
C GLU A 71 5.66 11.14 8.23
N PHE A 72 5.73 12.16 9.08
CA PHE A 72 6.48 12.11 10.33
C PHE A 72 5.49 12.14 11.49
N LYS A 73 5.83 11.45 12.58
CA LYS A 73 5.06 11.37 13.82
C LYS A 73 6.00 11.34 15.02
N PRO A 74 5.65 11.98 16.16
CA PRO A 74 6.56 12.14 17.29
C PRO A 74 6.80 10.84 18.08
N THR A 75 5.83 9.93 18.11
CA THR A 75 5.89 8.62 18.79
C THR A 75 4.89 7.66 18.14
N GLU A 76 4.98 6.36 18.43
CA GLU A 76 3.99 5.33 18.07
C GLU A 76 2.65 5.58 18.80
N GLN A 77 1.98 6.68 18.49
CA GLN A 77 0.61 6.94 18.93
C GLN A 77 -0.31 6.40 17.84
N ASN A 78 -0.70 5.13 17.98
CA ASN A 78 -1.74 4.57 17.12
C ASN A 78 -3.01 5.41 17.26
N SER A 79 -3.35 6.17 16.23
CA SER A 79 -4.66 6.79 16.15
C SER A 79 -5.70 5.64 16.13
N TYR A 80 -6.74 5.74 16.97
CA TYR A 80 -7.79 4.70 17.05
C TYR A 80 -8.66 4.61 15.78
N ILE A 81 -8.49 5.53 14.82
CA ILE A 81 -9.37 5.68 13.65
C ILE A 81 -8.69 5.16 12.37
N GLU A 82 -7.44 5.52 12.11
CA GLU A 82 -6.69 5.09 10.93
C GLU A 82 -5.18 5.12 11.22
N SER A 83 -4.44 4.08 10.85
CA SER A 83 -2.99 4.06 11.06
C SER A 83 -2.28 4.99 10.08
N ASP A 84 -1.17 5.60 10.50
CA ASP A 84 -0.37 6.48 9.63
C ASP A 84 0.17 5.74 8.40
N LEU A 85 0.38 4.43 8.50
CA LEU A 85 0.70 3.60 7.35
C LEU A 85 -0.42 3.59 6.30
N VAL A 86 -1.69 3.50 6.71
CA VAL A 86 -2.82 3.53 5.78
C VAL A 86 -2.96 4.91 5.16
N LYS A 87 -2.78 5.98 5.95
CA LYS A 87 -2.74 7.36 5.45
C LYS A 87 -1.65 7.54 4.38
N LEU A 88 -0.42 7.11 4.68
CA LEU A 88 0.69 7.14 3.73
C LEU A 88 0.38 6.32 2.47
N ALA A 89 -0.18 5.12 2.62
CA ALA A 89 -0.56 4.27 1.49
C ALA A 89 -1.58 4.94 0.57
N LYS A 90 -2.58 5.65 1.12
CA LYS A 90 -3.56 6.42 0.32
C LYS A 90 -2.89 7.55 -0.47
N GLN A 91 -1.99 8.31 0.16
CA GLN A 91 -1.24 9.38 -0.52
C GLN A 91 -0.33 8.82 -1.63
N MET A 92 0.32 7.68 -1.39
CA MET A 92 1.13 7.00 -2.39
C MET A 92 0.28 6.51 -3.56
N LYS A 93 -0.91 5.96 -3.29
CA LYS A 93 -1.89 5.54 -4.30
C LYS A 93 -2.32 6.72 -5.19
N GLU A 94 -2.72 7.84 -4.59
CA GLU A 94 -3.14 9.05 -5.33
C GLU A 94 -2.00 9.60 -6.21
N THR A 95 -0.79 9.61 -5.64
CA THR A 95 0.43 10.00 -6.38
C THR A 95 0.66 9.07 -7.57
N LEU A 96 0.54 7.76 -7.37
CA LEU A 96 0.73 6.76 -8.42
C LEU A 96 -0.32 6.92 -9.53
N ASN A 97 -1.60 7.10 -9.16
CA ASN A 97 -2.68 7.38 -10.11
C ASN A 97 -2.36 8.60 -10.97
N THR A 98 -1.86 9.67 -10.35
CA THR A 98 -1.47 10.89 -11.05
C THR A 98 -0.37 10.63 -12.07
N LEU A 99 0.65 9.82 -11.72
CA LEU A 99 1.72 9.46 -12.66
C LEU A 99 1.18 8.64 -13.84
N VAL A 100 0.28 7.68 -13.59
CA VAL A 100 -0.35 6.86 -14.65
C VAL A 100 -1.20 7.70 -15.59
N VAL A 101 -2.04 8.60 -15.07
CA VAL A 101 -2.86 9.53 -15.87
C VAL A 101 -1.98 10.43 -16.75
N LYS A 102 -0.82 10.84 -16.23
CA LYS A 102 0.18 11.61 -16.98
C LYS A 102 1.03 10.76 -17.94
N GLY A 103 0.74 9.48 -18.09
CA GLY A 103 1.37 8.60 -19.08
C GLY A 103 2.75 8.07 -18.70
N VAL A 104 3.14 8.16 -17.42
CA VAL A 104 4.42 7.62 -16.95
C VAL A 104 4.36 6.09 -16.99
N THR A 105 5.32 5.47 -17.66
CA THR A 105 5.34 4.01 -17.85
C THR A 105 5.90 3.27 -16.64
N LYS A 106 5.20 2.22 -16.16
CA LYS A 106 5.51 1.40 -14.97
C LYS A 106 6.01 2.28 -13.81
N PRO A 107 5.20 3.27 -13.37
CA PRO A 107 5.61 4.22 -12.35
C PRO A 107 5.73 3.52 -11.00
N LYS A 108 6.63 4.02 -10.16
CA LYS A 108 6.76 3.64 -8.75
C LYS A 108 6.67 4.90 -7.91
N VAL A 109 6.08 4.79 -6.73
CA VAL A 109 6.02 5.89 -5.76
C VAL A 109 6.70 5.46 -4.48
N CYS A 110 7.55 6.34 -3.94
CA CYS A 110 8.27 6.11 -2.69
C CYS A 110 7.48 6.69 -1.50
N GLY A 111 7.55 5.99 -0.38
CA GLY A 111 6.92 6.38 0.89
C GLY A 111 7.95 6.35 2.01
N VAL A 112 7.88 7.32 2.92
CA VAL A 112 8.66 7.31 4.16
C VAL A 112 7.70 7.53 5.32
N LEU A 113 7.67 6.59 6.26
CA LEU A 113 6.97 6.74 7.53
C LEU A 113 8.01 6.83 8.64
N CYS A 114 7.99 7.91 9.40
CA CYS A 114 8.85 8.10 10.55
C CYS A 114 8.01 8.19 11.82
N GLU A 115 8.17 7.23 12.73
CA GLU A 115 7.48 7.17 14.01
C GLU A 115 8.52 7.22 15.13
N GLY A 116 8.74 8.42 15.67
CA GLY A 116 9.86 8.68 16.59
C GLY A 116 11.22 8.38 15.93
N GLU A 117 11.93 7.37 16.42
CA GLU A 117 13.22 6.93 15.87
C GLU A 117 13.10 5.92 14.73
N ASN A 118 11.93 5.30 14.57
CA ASN A 118 11.76 4.24 13.60
C ASN A 118 11.40 4.85 12.24
N VAL A 119 12.24 4.61 11.25
CA VAL A 119 11.96 4.98 9.86
C VAL A 119 11.69 3.72 9.07
N GLN A 120 10.52 3.69 8.43
CA GLN A 120 10.13 2.66 7.48
C GLN A 120 10.01 3.30 6.10
N THR A 121 10.61 2.67 5.10
CA THR A 121 10.48 3.12 3.72
C THR A 121 9.68 2.12 2.91
N TYR A 122 8.94 2.63 1.94
CA TYR A 122 8.04 1.83 1.12
C TYR A 122 8.17 2.21 -0.35
N VAL A 123 7.87 1.26 -1.21
CA VAL A 123 7.69 1.46 -2.64
C VAL A 123 6.33 0.91 -3.04
N MET A 124 5.55 1.72 -3.74
CA MET A 124 4.26 1.32 -4.29
C MET A 124 4.30 1.22 -5.80
N ASP A 125 3.76 0.13 -6.34
CA ASP A 125 3.47 -0.06 -7.75
C ASP A 125 2.03 -0.59 -7.98
N LEU A 126 1.63 -0.65 -9.26
CA LEU A 126 0.32 -1.11 -9.70
C LEU A 126 0.52 -2.33 -10.64
N PRO A 127 0.81 -3.53 -10.09
CA PRO A 127 1.13 -4.71 -10.89
C PRO A 127 -0.05 -5.28 -11.68
N ALA A 128 -1.30 -4.97 -11.30
CA ALA A 128 -2.50 -5.48 -11.93
C ALA A 128 -3.66 -4.47 -11.81
N PRO A 129 -4.78 -4.64 -12.55
CA PRO A 129 -5.94 -3.77 -12.44
C PRO A 129 -6.40 -3.62 -10.99
N LYS A 130 -6.45 -2.39 -10.50
CA LYS A 130 -6.91 -1.98 -9.17
C LYS A 130 -6.13 -2.59 -7.99
N LEU A 131 -5.00 -3.25 -8.25
CA LEU A 131 -4.16 -3.86 -7.21
C LEU A 131 -2.92 -2.99 -6.94
N TYR A 132 -2.97 -2.20 -5.88
CA TYR A 132 -1.83 -1.41 -5.43
C TYR A 132 -1.00 -2.23 -4.46
N ARG A 133 0.27 -2.44 -4.79
CA ARG A 133 1.18 -3.22 -3.94
C ARG A 133 2.14 -2.28 -3.23
N LEU A 134 2.01 -2.22 -1.92
CA LEU A 134 2.92 -1.50 -1.04
C LEU A 134 3.98 -2.46 -0.50
N THR A 135 5.23 -2.28 -0.90
CA THR A 135 6.36 -3.11 -0.45
C THR A 135 7.17 -2.34 0.58
N ASN A 136 7.38 -2.91 1.77
CA ASN A 136 8.34 -2.36 2.73
C ASN A 136 9.75 -2.55 2.16
N ALA A 137 10.41 -1.45 1.83
CA ALA A 137 11.76 -1.46 1.26
C ALA A 137 12.82 -1.52 2.37
N SER A 138 12.57 -0.88 3.51
CA SER A 138 13.45 -0.96 4.66
C SER A 138 12.79 -0.56 5.97
N LYS A 139 13.38 -1.02 7.07
CA LYS A 139 13.11 -0.55 8.44
C LYS A 139 14.44 -0.25 9.11
N ILE A 140 14.64 1.00 9.52
CA ILE A 140 15.87 1.49 10.13
C ILE A 140 15.54 2.32 11.38
N LYS A 141 16.54 2.50 12.25
CA LYS A 141 16.49 3.44 13.36
C LYS A 141 17.34 4.66 13.06
N LEU A 142 16.81 5.84 13.38
CA LEU A 142 17.56 7.08 13.39
C LEU A 142 18.43 7.16 14.65
N PHE A 143 19.50 7.94 14.55
CA PHE A 143 20.36 8.26 15.69
C PHE A 143 19.90 9.58 16.32
N LYS A 144 19.89 9.64 17.65
CA LYS A 144 19.55 10.85 18.43
C LYS A 144 20.78 11.57 18.97
N ASN A 145 21.83 10.81 19.24
CA ASN A 145 23.06 11.29 19.84
C ASN A 145 24.29 10.77 19.09
N LEU A 146 25.45 11.37 19.38
CA LEU A 146 26.70 11.06 18.70
C LEU A 146 27.16 9.62 18.92
N ASP A 147 26.80 8.99 20.05
CA ASP A 147 27.12 7.59 20.33
C ASP A 147 26.47 6.62 19.33
N GLN A 148 25.37 7.05 18.71
CA GLN A 148 24.64 6.30 17.68
C GLN A 148 25.06 6.66 16.26
N ILE A 149 26.12 7.47 16.06
CA ILE A 149 26.58 7.88 14.71
C ILE A 149 26.96 6.68 13.82
N SER A 150 27.28 5.53 14.43
CA SER A 150 27.48 4.26 13.72
C SER A 150 26.26 3.79 12.92
N LEU A 151 25.07 4.30 13.21
CA LEU A 151 23.85 4.04 12.43
C LEU A 151 23.79 4.85 11.13
N LEU A 152 24.55 5.95 11.02
CA LEU A 152 24.47 6.88 9.89
C LEU A 152 24.76 6.22 8.53
N PRO A 153 25.80 5.38 8.36
CA PRO A 153 26.03 4.69 7.08
C PRO A 153 24.84 3.83 6.67
N ASN A 154 24.18 3.19 7.64
CA ASN A 154 23.00 2.37 7.40
C ASN A 154 21.81 3.24 6.96
N VAL A 155 21.58 4.37 7.64
CA VAL A 155 20.53 5.33 7.27
C VAL A 155 20.74 5.85 5.84
N ILE A 156 21.96 6.31 5.53
CA ILE A 156 22.30 6.84 4.20
C ILE A 156 22.10 5.77 3.12
N THR A 157 22.57 4.54 3.35
CA THR A 157 22.45 3.44 2.39
C THR A 157 20.99 3.21 2.00
N HIS A 158 20.10 3.14 2.98
CA HIS A 158 18.67 2.93 2.74
C HIS A 158 17.99 4.12 2.05
N LEU A 159 18.37 5.35 2.39
CA LEU A 159 17.87 6.55 1.69
C LEU A 159 18.37 6.59 0.24
N LEU A 160 19.61 6.16 -0.03
CA LEU A 160 20.16 6.06 -1.39
C LEU A 160 19.44 5.00 -2.23
N CYS A 161 19.05 3.86 -1.64
CA CYS A 161 18.21 2.88 -2.33
C CYS A 161 16.87 3.50 -2.74
N LEU A 162 16.23 4.25 -1.85
CA LEU A 162 14.97 4.93 -2.14
C LEU A 162 15.13 6.04 -3.19
N LYS A 163 16.26 6.76 -3.16
CA LYS A 163 16.66 7.73 -4.19
C LYS A 163 16.77 7.08 -5.57
N GLY A 164 17.39 5.89 -5.66
CA GLY A 164 17.51 5.17 -6.93
C GLY A 164 16.15 4.94 -7.61
N VAL A 165 15.15 4.49 -6.84
CA VAL A 165 13.77 4.31 -7.34
C VAL A 165 13.13 5.63 -7.76
N ALA A 166 13.36 6.70 -6.99
CA ALA A 166 12.82 8.03 -7.30
C ALA A 166 13.44 8.61 -8.60
N VAL A 167 14.75 8.46 -8.80
CA VAL A 167 15.46 8.89 -10.01
C VAL A 167 15.00 8.09 -11.22
N GLU A 168 14.88 6.77 -11.11
CA GLU A 168 14.34 5.92 -12.19
C GLU A 168 12.96 6.41 -12.64
N THR A 169 12.10 6.74 -11.68
CA THR A 169 10.76 7.28 -11.96
C THR A 169 10.82 8.68 -12.56
N ALA A 170 11.74 9.54 -12.11
CA ALA A 170 11.95 10.88 -12.68
C ALA A 170 12.37 10.81 -14.15
N THR A 171 13.28 9.90 -14.52
CA THR A 171 13.67 9.68 -15.93
C THR A 171 12.49 9.24 -16.80
N LYS A 172 11.63 8.36 -16.26
CA LYS A 172 10.37 7.95 -16.94
C LYS A 172 9.40 9.12 -17.11
N ILE A 173 9.34 10.03 -16.15
CA ILE A 173 8.54 11.26 -16.22
C ILE A 173 9.03 12.17 -17.35
N GLU A 174 10.35 12.42 -17.45
CA GLU A 174 10.91 13.24 -18.52
C GLU A 174 10.63 12.64 -19.89
N THR A 175 10.77 11.32 -20.01
CA THR A 175 10.44 10.57 -21.23
C THR A 175 8.96 10.78 -21.61
N ALA A 176 8.03 10.61 -20.66
CA ALA A 176 6.60 10.82 -20.90
C ALA A 176 6.26 12.28 -21.25
N ALA A 177 6.93 13.25 -20.62
CA ALA A 177 6.76 14.66 -20.92
C ALA A 177 7.21 15.00 -22.35
N LEU A 178 8.39 14.52 -22.77
CA LEU A 178 8.91 14.72 -24.13
C LEU A 178 7.96 14.17 -25.22
N TYR A 179 7.38 12.98 -24.99
CA TYR A 179 6.37 12.43 -25.90
C TYR A 179 5.09 13.28 -25.96
N SER A 180 4.70 13.90 -24.84
CA SER A 180 3.52 14.77 -24.79
C SER A 180 3.70 16.06 -25.61
N PHE A 181 4.92 16.58 -25.72
CA PHE A 181 5.22 17.80 -26.49
C PHE A 181 5.42 17.55 -27.99
N SER A 182 5.90 16.37 -28.39
CA SER A 182 6.31 16.09 -29.78
C SER A 182 5.17 15.77 -30.75
N SER A 183 3.90 15.84 -30.33
CA SER A 183 2.70 15.52 -31.15
C SER A 183 2.67 14.10 -31.74
N LEU A 184 3.63 13.26 -31.36
CA LEU A 184 3.67 11.83 -31.71
C LEU A 184 2.54 11.12 -30.97
N LYS A 185 1.97 10.07 -31.58
CA LYS A 185 0.85 9.29 -31.02
C LYS A 185 1.06 9.05 -29.53
N ARG A 186 0.14 9.59 -28.69
CA ARG A 186 0.19 9.47 -27.24
C ARG A 186 0.39 7.99 -26.88
N GLN A 187 1.52 7.67 -26.27
CA GLN A 187 1.81 6.32 -25.83
C GLN A 187 0.68 5.88 -24.89
N VAL A 188 0.12 4.70 -25.13
CA VAL A 188 -0.90 4.12 -24.24
C VAL A 188 -0.26 4.02 -22.86
N SER A 189 -0.93 4.57 -21.83
CA SER A 189 -0.39 4.51 -20.48
C SER A 189 -0.17 3.04 -20.10
N ASN A 190 1.00 2.75 -19.55
CA ASN A 190 1.28 1.45 -18.98
C ASN A 190 1.67 1.67 -17.52
N PRO A 191 0.84 1.33 -16.52
CA PRO A 191 -0.43 0.62 -16.66
C PRO A 191 -1.54 1.47 -17.31
N PRO A 192 -2.58 0.84 -17.88
CA PRO A 192 -3.77 1.53 -18.40
C PRO A 192 -4.52 2.35 -17.34
N VAL A 193 -5.13 3.48 -17.73
CA VAL A 193 -5.91 4.34 -16.81
C VAL A 193 -7.11 3.61 -16.20
N ASN A 194 -7.69 2.62 -16.88
CA ASN A 194 -8.79 1.82 -16.32
C ASN A 194 -8.34 0.83 -15.22
N TRP A 195 -7.03 0.69 -14.98
CA TRP A 195 -6.51 -0.04 -13.83
C TRP A 195 -6.58 0.78 -12.54
N LEU A 196 -6.83 2.08 -12.61
CA LEU A 196 -6.86 2.93 -11.43
C LEU A 196 -8.15 2.70 -10.63
N SER A 197 -8.05 2.85 -9.31
CA SER A 197 -9.21 2.97 -8.42
C SER A 197 -9.23 4.35 -7.79
N ASN A 198 -10.39 5.01 -7.82
CA ASN A 198 -10.60 6.30 -7.17
C ASN A 198 -11.12 6.14 -5.74
N ASP A 199 -11.77 5.00 -5.45
CA ASP A 199 -12.44 4.77 -4.18
C ASP A 199 -11.57 3.99 -3.18
N ASN A 200 -11.88 4.11 -1.88
CA ASN A 200 -11.35 3.20 -0.87
C ASN A 200 -11.83 1.78 -1.18
N VAL A 201 -11.05 0.75 -0.85
CA VAL A 201 -11.26 -0.66 -1.22
C VAL A 201 -12.75 -1.03 -1.30
N VAL A 202 -13.29 -1.13 -2.51
CA VAL A 202 -14.67 -1.56 -2.72
C VAL A 202 -14.65 -3.08 -2.69
N LEU A 203 -15.49 -3.70 -1.85
CA LEU A 203 -15.70 -5.16 -1.82
C LEU A 203 -16.49 -5.66 -3.06
N SER A 204 -16.90 -4.74 -3.94
CA SER A 204 -17.67 -5.02 -5.16
C SER A 204 -17.05 -6.06 -6.09
N PRO A 205 -15.71 -6.27 -6.17
CA PRO A 205 -15.18 -7.37 -6.97
C PRO A 205 -15.58 -8.74 -6.41
N LEU A 206 -15.63 -8.88 -5.07
CA LEU A 206 -15.97 -10.15 -4.41
C LEU A 206 -17.46 -10.50 -4.56
N VAL A 207 -18.30 -9.47 -4.57
CA VAL A 207 -19.76 -9.58 -4.75
C VAL A 207 -20.17 -8.54 -5.81
N PRO A 208 -20.28 -8.93 -7.09
CA PRO A 208 -20.45 -8.00 -8.22
C PRO A 208 -21.66 -7.06 -8.10
N GLU A 209 -22.71 -7.49 -7.39
CA GLU A 209 -23.97 -6.74 -7.21
C GLU A 209 -23.98 -5.85 -5.94
N ALA A 210 -22.92 -5.91 -5.13
CA ALA A 210 -22.82 -5.17 -3.88
C ALA A 210 -22.43 -3.70 -4.13
N ALA A 211 -23.27 -2.77 -3.66
CA ALA A 211 -22.95 -1.34 -3.59
C ALA A 211 -21.86 -1.05 -2.53
N GLU A 212 -21.23 0.12 -2.60
CA GLU A 212 -20.06 0.50 -1.80
C GLU A 212 -20.27 0.44 -0.27
N ASP A 213 -21.50 0.66 0.21
CA ASP A 213 -21.87 0.62 1.64
C ASP A 213 -22.71 -0.62 2.03
N SER A 214 -22.73 -1.64 1.17
CA SER A 214 -23.54 -2.84 1.40
C SER A 214 -22.99 -3.76 2.50
N TYR A 215 -21.77 -3.50 2.98
CA TYR A 215 -21.10 -4.27 4.05
C TYR A 215 -20.64 -3.37 5.19
N VAL A 216 -20.69 -3.93 6.40
CA VAL A 216 -20.11 -3.33 7.61
C VAL A 216 -19.16 -4.31 8.28
N SER A 217 -18.11 -3.78 8.90
CA SER A 217 -17.26 -4.56 9.79
C SER A 217 -18.06 -4.94 11.04
N VAL A 218 -17.95 -6.21 11.46
CA VAL A 218 -18.67 -6.76 12.61
C VAL A 218 -17.68 -7.38 13.61
N PRO A 219 -18.08 -7.58 14.88
CA PRO A 219 -17.22 -8.23 15.87
C PRO A 219 -16.72 -9.61 15.40
N THR A 220 -15.41 -9.81 15.53
CA THR A 220 -14.71 -11.03 15.06
C THR A 220 -14.76 -12.19 16.07
N GLU A 221 -15.28 -11.95 17.27
CA GLU A 221 -15.44 -12.95 18.32
C GLU A 221 -16.76 -13.73 18.15
N PHE A 222 -16.65 -15.05 18.18
CA PHE A 222 -17.78 -15.98 18.16
C PHE A 222 -18.16 -16.39 19.59
N ILE A 223 -19.37 -16.94 19.76
CA ILE A 223 -19.90 -17.37 21.07
C ILE A 223 -18.99 -18.41 21.74
N THR A 224 -18.22 -19.17 20.95
CA THR A 224 -17.24 -20.13 21.45
C THR A 224 -15.94 -19.49 21.99
N GLY A 225 -15.84 -18.16 22.06
CA GLY A 225 -14.64 -17.41 22.42
C GLY A 225 -13.53 -17.42 21.35
N LYS A 226 -13.78 -18.03 20.18
CA LYS A 226 -12.82 -18.03 19.06
C LYS A 226 -12.90 -16.68 18.33
N LYS A 227 -11.77 -16.22 17.77
CA LYS A 227 -11.66 -14.94 17.06
C LYS A 227 -11.09 -15.12 15.66
N CYS A 228 -11.75 -14.54 14.66
CA CYS A 228 -11.19 -14.40 13.32
C CYS A 228 -10.44 -13.07 13.15
N ASP A 229 -9.78 -12.86 12.00
CA ASP A 229 -8.96 -11.66 11.81
C ASP A 229 -9.83 -10.47 11.39
N VAL A 230 -10.64 -10.62 10.32
CA VAL A 230 -11.65 -9.64 9.92
C VAL A 230 -12.91 -10.35 9.44
N LEU A 231 -14.07 -9.80 9.77
CA LEU A 231 -15.37 -10.26 9.32
C LEU A 231 -16.22 -9.06 8.89
N TYR A 232 -16.77 -9.14 7.68
CA TYR A 232 -17.77 -8.22 7.17
C TYR A 232 -19.10 -8.95 7.02
N ALA A 233 -20.18 -8.29 7.43
CA ALA A 233 -21.53 -8.76 7.21
C ALA A 233 -22.29 -7.75 6.36
N PRO A 234 -23.30 -8.19 5.59
CA PRO A 234 -24.13 -7.26 4.85
C PRO A 234 -24.83 -6.27 5.80
N SER A 235 -24.78 -4.98 5.46
CA SER A 235 -25.39 -3.89 6.24
C SER A 235 -26.90 -4.07 6.36
N ASN A 236 -27.53 -4.61 5.31
CA ASN A 236 -28.93 -5.01 5.33
C ASN A 236 -29.03 -6.52 5.64
N PRO A 237 -29.56 -6.93 6.80
CA PRO A 237 -29.69 -8.33 7.18
C PRO A 237 -30.65 -9.12 6.27
N LEU A 238 -31.51 -8.44 5.51
CA LEU A 238 -32.40 -9.05 4.53
C LEU A 238 -31.74 -9.25 3.16
N SER A 239 -30.55 -8.69 2.92
CA SER A 239 -29.85 -8.85 1.63
C SER A 239 -29.48 -10.32 1.37
N SER A 240 -29.40 -10.69 0.10
CA SER A 240 -28.96 -12.02 -0.33
C SER A 240 -27.44 -12.21 -0.28
N PHE A 241 -26.68 -11.21 0.18
CA PHE A 241 -25.23 -11.23 0.10
C PHE A 241 -24.58 -12.15 1.17
N PRO A 242 -23.47 -12.83 0.82
CA PRO A 242 -22.75 -13.67 1.77
C PRO A 242 -21.90 -12.83 2.73
N PRO A 243 -21.68 -13.26 3.99
CA PRO A 243 -20.66 -12.66 4.84
C PRO A 243 -19.25 -12.86 4.24
N ILE A 244 -18.35 -11.90 4.46
CA ILE A 244 -16.97 -11.97 3.96
C ILE A 244 -16.02 -12.12 5.14
N LEU A 245 -15.30 -13.24 5.16
CA LEU A 245 -14.29 -13.53 6.16
C LEU A 245 -12.91 -13.31 5.55
N VAL A 246 -12.03 -12.60 6.25
CA VAL A 246 -10.63 -12.42 5.84
C VAL A 246 -9.73 -13.06 6.88
N LYS A 247 -8.77 -13.86 6.41
CA LYS A 247 -7.76 -14.49 7.24
C LYS A 247 -6.37 -14.19 6.72
N VAL A 248 -5.49 -13.77 7.61
CA VAL A 248 -4.08 -13.45 7.29
C VAL A 248 -3.18 -14.37 8.09
N GLN A 249 -2.24 -15.03 7.42
CA GLN A 249 -1.31 -15.94 8.09
C GLN A 249 0.02 -16.01 7.37
N ASN A 250 1.10 -16.16 8.14
CA ASN A 250 2.44 -16.30 7.58
C ASN A 250 2.61 -17.58 6.75
N LYS A 251 2.15 -18.70 7.30
CA LYS A 251 2.18 -20.02 6.65
C LYS A 251 0.76 -20.55 6.50
N VAL A 252 0.35 -20.79 5.27
CA VAL A 252 -0.94 -21.40 4.94
C VAL A 252 -0.70 -22.90 4.75
N ASP A 253 -1.04 -23.69 5.76
CA ASP A 253 -0.96 -25.15 5.76
C ASP A 253 -2.33 -25.79 6.01
N GLU A 254 -2.40 -27.13 5.98
CA GLU A 254 -3.63 -27.87 6.20
C GLU A 254 -4.25 -27.60 7.58
N LYS A 255 -3.43 -27.44 8.63
CA LYS A 255 -3.92 -27.11 9.97
C LYS A 255 -4.57 -25.72 9.99
N PHE A 256 -3.99 -24.76 9.28
CA PHE A 256 -4.61 -23.45 9.09
C PHE A 256 -5.90 -23.54 8.28
N LEU A 257 -5.95 -24.33 7.19
CA LEU A 257 -7.17 -24.51 6.41
C LEU A 257 -8.28 -25.15 7.24
N THR A 258 -8.00 -26.20 8.01
CA THR A 258 -8.98 -26.83 8.92
C THR A 258 -9.54 -25.84 9.93
N ARG A 259 -8.70 -24.97 10.51
CA ARG A 259 -9.19 -23.88 11.39
C ARG A 259 -10.05 -22.88 10.62
N THR A 260 -9.69 -22.57 9.38
CA THR A 260 -10.43 -21.65 8.51
C THR A 260 -11.82 -22.22 8.17
N ILE A 261 -11.92 -23.51 7.87
CA ILE A 261 -13.20 -24.21 7.67
C ILE A 261 -14.07 -24.07 8.92
N GLN A 262 -13.51 -24.28 10.12
CA GLN A 262 -14.26 -24.09 11.37
C GLN A 262 -14.80 -22.66 11.52
N TYR A 263 -14.02 -21.64 11.17
CA TYR A 263 -14.50 -20.25 11.19
C TYR A 263 -15.62 -20.02 10.18
N CYS A 264 -15.57 -20.67 9.02
CA CYS A 264 -16.64 -20.57 8.03
C CYS A 264 -17.93 -21.22 8.54
N THR A 265 -17.85 -22.37 9.21
CA THR A 265 -18.99 -23.01 9.88
C THR A 265 -19.59 -22.12 10.97
N LEU A 266 -18.77 -21.52 11.82
CA LEU A 266 -19.24 -20.58 12.85
C LEU A 266 -19.88 -19.32 12.24
N THR A 267 -19.36 -18.86 11.10
CA THR A 267 -19.96 -17.75 10.35
C THR A 267 -21.30 -18.15 9.77
N PHE A 268 -21.41 -19.36 9.21
CA PHE A 268 -22.67 -19.93 8.75
C PHE A 268 -23.69 -20.04 9.88
N GLU A 269 -23.32 -20.54 11.06
CA GLU A 269 -24.21 -20.60 12.22
C GLU A 269 -24.73 -19.22 12.64
N ARG A 270 -23.89 -18.18 12.55
CA ARG A 270 -24.26 -16.81 12.92
C ARG A 270 -25.18 -16.12 11.90
N TYR A 271 -24.97 -16.34 10.60
CA TYR A 271 -25.65 -15.60 9.53
C TYR A 271 -26.57 -16.46 8.65
N ASN A 272 -26.62 -17.76 8.90
CA ASN A 272 -27.32 -18.78 8.10
C ASN A 272 -26.96 -18.75 6.61
N ARG A 273 -25.71 -18.41 6.29
CA ARG A 273 -25.20 -18.18 4.93
C ARG A 273 -23.74 -18.59 4.83
N LEU A 274 -23.37 -19.23 3.72
CA LEU A 274 -21.98 -19.61 3.49
C LEU A 274 -21.15 -18.34 3.22
N PRO A 275 -19.98 -18.18 3.86
CA PRO A 275 -19.17 -16.99 3.64
C PRO A 275 -18.36 -17.07 2.35
N ILE A 276 -17.94 -15.92 1.84
CA ILE A 276 -16.76 -15.80 0.99
C ILE A 276 -15.54 -15.64 1.90
N ILE A 277 -14.52 -16.49 1.74
CA ILE A 277 -13.28 -16.43 2.51
C ILE A 277 -12.12 -15.97 1.64
N VAL A 278 -11.40 -14.96 2.13
CA VAL A 278 -10.16 -14.45 1.51
C VAL A 278 -8.99 -14.74 2.43
N ILE A 279 -8.03 -15.53 1.95
CA ILE A 279 -6.84 -15.96 2.68
C ILE A 279 -5.61 -15.24 2.13
N PHE A 280 -4.91 -14.51 2.99
CA PHE A 280 -3.61 -13.89 2.69
C PHE A 280 -2.49 -14.70 3.33
N GLY A 281 -1.69 -15.37 2.51
CA GLY A 281 -0.47 -16.09 2.89
C GLY A 281 0.78 -15.22 2.70
N THR A 282 1.36 -14.69 3.77
CA THR A 282 2.43 -13.68 3.65
C THR A 282 3.82 -14.25 3.34
N ALA A 283 4.07 -15.55 3.59
CA ALA A 283 5.30 -16.21 3.16
C ALA A 283 5.01 -17.35 2.17
N ASN A 284 4.57 -18.51 2.67
CA ASN A 284 4.43 -19.72 1.86
C ASN A 284 3.06 -20.37 2.08
N ALA A 285 2.42 -20.79 0.97
CA ALA A 285 1.40 -21.83 1.00
C ALA A 285 2.06 -23.19 0.73
N THR A 286 1.56 -24.25 1.37
CA THR A 286 2.07 -25.60 1.10
C THR A 286 1.78 -26.01 -0.33
N VAL A 287 2.70 -26.78 -0.94
CA VAL A 287 2.55 -27.32 -2.31
C VAL A 287 1.21 -28.03 -2.50
N PHE A 288 0.74 -28.72 -1.45
CA PHE A 288 -0.56 -29.37 -1.43
C PHE A 288 -1.74 -28.41 -1.65
N LEU A 289 -1.75 -27.24 -1.01
CA LEU A 289 -2.83 -26.27 -1.20
C LEU A 289 -2.76 -25.61 -2.57
N ILE A 290 -1.54 -25.34 -3.05
CA ILE A 290 -1.30 -24.79 -4.38
C ILE A 290 -1.79 -25.79 -5.45
N SER A 291 -1.51 -27.09 -5.31
CA SER A 291 -1.97 -28.11 -6.26
C SER A 291 -3.48 -28.38 -6.20
N LYS A 292 -4.15 -28.01 -5.11
CA LYS A 292 -5.60 -28.10 -4.91
C LYS A 292 -6.35 -26.79 -5.20
N SER A 293 -5.65 -25.80 -5.74
CA SER A 293 -6.24 -24.54 -6.14
C SER A 293 -6.22 -24.42 -7.66
N GLU A 294 -7.21 -23.70 -8.18
CA GLU A 294 -7.39 -23.40 -9.61
C GLU A 294 -7.26 -21.89 -9.81
N ASP A 295 -7.13 -21.46 -11.06
CA ASP A 295 -7.15 -20.04 -11.38
C ASP A 295 -8.53 -19.47 -11.07
N SER A 296 -8.57 -18.26 -10.52
CA SER A 296 -9.83 -17.60 -10.22
C SER A 296 -10.06 -16.42 -11.17
N ASP A 297 -11.31 -15.96 -11.23
CA ASP A 297 -11.66 -14.74 -11.95
C ASP A 297 -10.96 -13.48 -11.41
N PHE A 298 -10.33 -13.58 -10.23
CA PHE A 298 -9.41 -12.56 -9.73
C PHE A 298 -7.98 -12.91 -10.16
N PRO A 299 -7.32 -12.06 -10.96
CA PRO A 299 -6.05 -12.40 -11.61
C PRO A 299 -4.93 -12.77 -10.63
N PHE A 300 -4.99 -12.30 -9.38
CA PHE A 300 -3.96 -12.51 -8.36
C PHE A 300 -4.35 -13.49 -7.25
N ALA A 301 -5.55 -14.08 -7.33
CA ALA A 301 -6.02 -15.06 -6.36
C ALA A 301 -6.25 -16.42 -7.04
N ARG A 302 -5.99 -17.48 -6.29
CA ARG A 302 -6.35 -18.85 -6.69
C ARG A 302 -7.56 -19.30 -5.89
N GLN A 303 -8.44 -20.06 -6.53
CA GLN A 303 -9.63 -20.58 -5.89
C GLN A 303 -9.37 -21.96 -5.30
N ILE A 304 -9.60 -22.12 -4.00
CA ILE A 304 -9.60 -23.43 -3.33
C ILE A 304 -11.03 -23.98 -3.36
N GLN A 305 -11.17 -25.27 -3.68
CA GLN A 305 -12.45 -25.96 -3.63
C GLN A 305 -13.06 -25.87 -2.23
N SER A 306 -14.27 -25.31 -2.13
CA SER A 306 -14.89 -24.90 -0.86
C SER A 306 -16.29 -25.49 -0.61
N ILE A 307 -16.63 -26.55 -1.34
CA ILE A 307 -17.97 -27.15 -1.34
C ILE A 307 -18.41 -27.51 0.09
N GLY A 308 -19.55 -26.96 0.50
CA GLY A 308 -20.20 -27.26 1.78
C GLY A 308 -19.69 -26.47 2.99
N TRP A 309 -18.70 -25.58 2.83
CA TRP A 309 -18.20 -24.78 3.96
C TRP A 309 -17.94 -23.31 3.64
N ALA A 310 -17.83 -22.93 2.37
CA ALA A 310 -17.80 -21.53 1.93
C ALA A 310 -18.42 -21.41 0.54
N GLU A 311 -18.87 -20.21 0.18
CA GLU A 311 -19.35 -19.90 -1.18
C GLU A 311 -18.17 -19.84 -2.15
N ARG A 312 -17.09 -19.18 -1.72
CA ARG A 312 -15.81 -19.09 -2.44
C ARG A 312 -14.66 -19.04 -1.45
N CYS A 313 -13.54 -19.68 -1.78
CA CYS A 313 -12.30 -19.56 -1.03
C CYS A 313 -11.17 -19.06 -1.92
N LEU A 314 -10.77 -17.80 -1.72
CA LEU A 314 -9.72 -17.15 -2.48
C LEU A 314 -8.41 -17.15 -1.69
N LEU A 315 -7.35 -17.67 -2.29
CA LEU A 315 -6.02 -17.70 -1.74
C LEU A 315 -5.12 -16.72 -2.48
N LEU A 316 -4.55 -15.78 -1.74
CA LEU A 316 -3.53 -14.84 -2.20
C LEU A 316 -2.23 -15.14 -1.46
N THR A 317 -1.16 -15.39 -2.19
CA THR A 317 0.18 -15.61 -1.63
C THR A 317 1.21 -14.73 -2.31
N SER A 318 2.38 -14.60 -1.71
CA SER A 318 3.53 -13.94 -2.35
C SER A 318 3.83 -14.51 -3.74
N SER A 319 3.65 -15.82 -3.95
CA SER A 319 3.84 -16.46 -5.26
C SER A 319 2.74 -16.13 -6.27
N THR A 320 1.46 -16.06 -5.89
CA THR A 320 0.38 -15.67 -6.82
C THR A 320 0.45 -14.19 -7.21
N LEU A 321 0.98 -13.35 -6.30
CA LEU A 321 1.26 -11.94 -6.57
C LEU A 321 2.49 -11.73 -7.47
N GLN A 322 3.41 -12.70 -7.53
CA GLN A 322 4.62 -12.64 -8.38
C GLN A 322 4.42 -13.29 -9.76
N ALA A 323 3.64 -14.36 -9.87
CA ALA A 323 3.42 -15.09 -11.13
C ALA A 323 2.85 -14.20 -12.25
N ASN A 324 1.98 -13.25 -11.91
CA ASN A 324 1.43 -12.27 -12.84
C ASN A 324 2.45 -11.25 -13.38
N GLN A 325 3.70 -11.26 -12.91
CA GLN A 325 4.75 -10.39 -13.43
C GLN A 325 5.48 -11.00 -14.65
N GLN A 326 5.30 -12.30 -14.93
CA GLN A 326 6.05 -13.02 -15.98
C GLN A 326 5.29 -13.20 -17.30
N GLU A 327 3.96 -13.02 -17.35
CA GLU A 327 3.19 -13.22 -18.59
C GLU A 327 3.35 -12.11 -19.65
N GLU A 328 4.02 -10.98 -19.36
CA GLU A 328 4.31 -9.94 -20.36
C GLU A 328 5.58 -10.20 -21.22
N THR A 329 6.32 -11.28 -20.99
CA THR A 329 7.50 -11.62 -21.82
C THR A 329 7.24 -12.76 -22.80
N LEU A 330 6.23 -12.65 -23.68
CA LEU A 330 6.06 -13.57 -24.81
C LEU A 330 5.45 -12.86 -26.03
N HIS A 331 6.29 -12.26 -26.87
CA HIS A 331 6.67 -12.78 -28.20
C HIS A 331 7.66 -11.80 -28.89
N PRO A 332 8.66 -12.30 -29.64
CA PRO A 332 9.71 -11.51 -30.29
C PRO A 332 9.22 -10.59 -31.40
#